data_AF-A0A8T7HN91-F1
#
_entry.id   AF-A0A8T7HN91-F1
#
_cell.length_a   1.000
_cell.length_b   1.000
_cell.length_c   1.000
_cell.angle_alpha   90.00
_cell.angle_beta   90.00
_cell.angle_gamma   90.00
#
_symmetry.space_group_name_H-M   'P 1'
#
loop_
_entity.id
_entity.type
_entity.pdbx_description
1 polymer ?
#
loop_
_entity_poly.entity_id
_entity_poly.type
_entity_poly.pdbx_seq_one_letter_code
_entity_poly.pdbx_strand_id
1 'polypeptide(L)'
;MVGIISFGCYIPKYRLKAEDIAKANGSSNDSFAGLGVTEKSVPGIDEDTITISTEAAKNALNAASIDPKQLGAIFIGSESHPYAVKPTGTVVAQAIGMGNNYMTADLQFACKAGTAGMQIIYAMVKSGLIEQGIAGGADTAQAAPGDALEYTAAAGGACFVIGKDPAVSINATLSFSSDTPDFWRRQHEKFPAHGGQFTGEPAYFHHITSAAKNLMGKAGTKPSDYTYAIFHQPNGKFPLLAASKLGFTESQIKLSLIVTKIGNTYSGSSLLGLCAVLEKAKRGDRIIMVSYGSGAGSDAFDMTVEKAIPVLKGHTIQDYIQDKIYIDYSRYLKFTGQI
;
A
#
# COMPACT_ATOMS: atom_id res chain seq x y z
N MET A 1 -19.43 8.79 -13.46
CA MET A 1 -18.79 7.69 -12.70
C MET A 1 -17.79 8.28 -11.73
N VAL A 2 -17.46 7.60 -10.63
CA VAL A 2 -16.43 8.05 -9.66
C VAL A 2 -15.34 6.99 -9.59
N GLY A 3 -14.08 7.42 -9.56
CA GLY A 3 -12.95 6.50 -9.47
C GLY A 3 -11.61 7.20 -9.60
N ILE A 4 -10.58 6.45 -9.97
CA ILE A 4 -9.19 6.92 -10.04
C ILE A 4 -8.97 7.68 -11.36
N ILE A 5 -8.55 8.94 -11.25
CA ILE A 5 -8.15 9.79 -12.38
C ILE A 5 -6.68 9.52 -12.73
N SER A 6 -5.82 9.53 -11.72
CA SER A 6 -4.38 9.30 -11.85
C SER A 6 -3.81 8.70 -10.57
N PHE A 7 -2.59 8.19 -10.66
CA PHE A 7 -1.86 7.64 -9.52
C PHE A 7 -0.38 7.98 -9.61
N GLY A 8 0.30 7.89 -8.47
CA GLY A 8 1.73 8.01 -8.37
C GLY A 8 2.25 7.12 -7.25
N CYS A 9 3.47 6.63 -7.41
CA CYS A 9 4.14 5.80 -6.43
C CYS A 9 5.52 6.39 -6.10
N TYR A 10 6.07 5.94 -4.97
CA TYR A 10 7.45 6.20 -4.60
C TYR A 10 7.99 5.02 -3.78
N ILE A 11 9.20 4.59 -4.13
CA ILE A 11 9.96 3.57 -3.39
C ILE A 11 11.38 4.13 -3.22
N PRO A 12 11.90 4.24 -1.98
CA PRO A 12 13.27 4.70 -1.75
C PRO A 12 14.30 3.90 -2.56
N LYS A 13 15.49 4.45 -2.78
CA LYS A 13 16.54 3.76 -3.57
C LYS A 13 17.29 2.67 -2.80
N TYR A 14 17.38 2.75 -1.47
CA TYR A 14 18.21 1.82 -0.71
C TYR A 14 17.54 0.45 -0.57
N ARG A 15 18.32 -0.62 -0.68
CA ARG A 15 17.86 -2.02 -0.54
C ARG A 15 18.73 -2.79 0.44
N LEU A 16 18.10 -3.62 1.25
CA LEU A 16 18.77 -4.60 2.10
C LEU A 16 18.39 -5.99 1.62
N LYS A 17 19.38 -6.86 1.40
CA LYS A 17 19.12 -8.25 1.01
C LYS A 17 18.70 -9.06 2.23
N ALA A 18 17.81 -10.02 2.03
CA ALA A 18 17.40 -10.93 3.10
C ALA A 18 18.60 -11.76 3.64
N GLU A 19 19.55 -12.10 2.78
CA GLU A 19 20.79 -12.81 3.13
C GLU A 19 21.67 -11.99 4.11
N ASP A 20 21.72 -10.67 3.97
CA ASP A 20 22.52 -9.82 4.84
C ASP A 20 21.93 -9.76 6.26
N ILE A 21 20.59 -9.81 6.38
CA ILE A 21 19.88 -9.92 7.67
C ILE A 21 20.16 -11.29 8.30
N ALA A 22 20.01 -12.38 7.52
CA ALA A 22 20.27 -13.73 8.03
C ALA A 22 21.71 -13.88 8.54
N LYS A 23 22.69 -13.37 7.79
CA LYS A 23 24.10 -13.36 8.19
C LYS A 23 24.33 -12.57 9.48
N ALA A 24 23.73 -11.38 9.62
CA ALA A 24 23.86 -10.57 10.82
C ALA A 24 23.24 -11.24 12.06
N ASN A 25 22.12 -11.95 11.87
CA ASN A 25 21.41 -12.67 12.93
C ASN A 25 22.00 -14.08 13.20
N GLY A 26 23.13 -14.44 12.60
CA GLY A 26 23.75 -15.77 12.75
C GLY A 26 22.86 -16.93 12.27
N SER A 27 21.93 -16.65 11.35
CA SER A 27 20.92 -17.57 10.84
C SER A 27 21.24 -18.01 9.39
N SER A 28 20.63 -19.10 8.91
CA SER A 28 20.79 -19.58 7.52
C SER A 28 19.77 -18.93 6.58
N ASN A 29 19.99 -19.06 5.26
CA ASN A 29 19.02 -18.59 4.26
C ASN A 29 17.65 -19.30 4.36
N ASP A 30 17.58 -20.48 4.98
CA ASP A 30 16.32 -21.20 5.19
C ASP A 30 15.37 -20.42 6.11
N SER A 31 15.90 -19.55 6.97
CA SER A 31 15.12 -18.72 7.91
C SER A 31 14.11 -17.80 7.21
N PHE A 32 14.40 -17.36 5.99
CA PHE A 32 13.52 -16.46 5.22
C PHE A 32 13.01 -17.06 3.90
N ALA A 33 13.52 -18.23 3.48
CA ALA A 33 13.11 -18.87 2.22
C ALA A 33 11.57 -19.04 2.11
N GLY A 34 10.91 -19.38 3.22
CA GLY A 34 9.45 -19.53 3.29
C GLY A 34 8.66 -18.22 3.14
N LEU A 35 9.30 -17.05 3.28
CA LEU A 35 8.67 -15.73 3.13
C LEU A 35 8.53 -15.33 1.66
N GLY A 36 9.34 -15.89 0.76
CA GLY A 36 9.32 -15.53 -0.66
C GLY A 36 9.77 -14.09 -0.92
N VAL A 37 10.67 -13.55 -0.10
CA VAL A 37 11.24 -12.19 -0.25
C VAL A 37 12.75 -12.31 -0.44
N THR A 38 13.31 -11.61 -1.43
CA THR A 38 14.76 -11.62 -1.69
C THR A 38 15.47 -10.40 -1.13
N GLU A 39 14.77 -9.27 -1.09
CA GLU A 39 15.28 -7.97 -0.62
C GLU A 39 14.10 -7.08 -0.21
N LYS A 40 14.41 -6.03 0.55
CA LYS A 40 13.43 -5.01 0.96
C LYS A 40 13.95 -3.60 0.72
N SER A 41 13.07 -2.63 0.52
CA SER A 41 13.42 -1.21 0.48
C SER A 41 13.71 -0.66 1.88
N VAL A 42 14.65 0.28 1.94
CA VAL A 42 15.04 0.99 3.16
C VAL A 42 15.00 2.49 2.83
N PRO A 43 14.39 3.34 3.69
CA PRO A 43 14.42 4.78 3.47
C PRO A 43 15.84 5.32 3.71
N GLY A 44 16.22 6.37 2.99
CA GLY A 44 17.35 7.22 3.36
C GLY A 44 17.16 7.85 4.74
N ILE A 45 18.25 8.36 5.32
CA ILE A 45 18.21 9.05 6.63
C ILE A 45 17.37 10.34 6.60
N ASP A 46 17.15 10.88 5.40
CA ASP A 46 16.38 12.07 5.07
C ASP A 46 15.03 11.73 4.40
N GLU A 47 14.63 10.44 4.42
CA GLU A 47 13.35 9.99 3.89
C GLU A 47 12.45 9.46 5.01
N ASP A 48 11.19 9.90 4.99
CA ASP A 48 10.15 9.47 5.91
C ASP A 48 8.80 9.33 5.20
N THR A 49 7.75 8.99 5.94
CA THR A 49 6.39 8.89 5.40
C THR A 49 5.90 10.19 4.73
N ILE A 50 6.30 11.38 5.22
CA ILE A 50 5.94 12.67 4.59
C ILE A 50 6.61 12.78 3.23
N THR A 51 7.92 12.52 3.12
CA THR A 51 8.66 12.65 1.85
C THR A 51 8.16 11.64 0.82
N ILE A 52 7.96 10.38 1.23
CA ILE A 52 7.42 9.31 0.39
C ILE A 52 6.01 9.68 -0.13
N SER A 53 5.12 10.14 0.77
CA SER A 53 3.77 10.56 0.38
C SER A 53 3.79 11.77 -0.55
N THR A 54 4.70 12.72 -0.31
CA THR A 54 4.86 13.93 -1.13
C THR A 54 5.28 13.58 -2.55
N GLU A 55 6.28 12.71 -2.72
CA GLU A 55 6.73 12.30 -4.05
C GLU A 55 5.67 11.47 -4.78
N ALA A 56 5.00 10.54 -4.09
CA ALA A 56 3.89 9.80 -4.67
C ALA A 56 2.73 10.72 -5.11
N ALA A 57 2.37 11.73 -4.30
CA ALA A 57 1.33 12.70 -4.63
C ALA A 57 1.73 13.60 -5.81
N LYS A 58 2.96 14.13 -5.84
CA LYS A 58 3.48 14.89 -6.99
C LYS A 58 3.44 14.05 -8.26
N ASN A 59 3.86 12.79 -8.20
CA ASN A 59 3.83 11.88 -9.34
C ASN A 59 2.40 11.69 -9.86
N ALA A 60 1.42 11.53 -8.96
CA ALA A 60 0.01 11.41 -9.33
C ALA A 60 -0.54 12.66 -10.03
N LEU A 61 -0.17 13.85 -9.54
CA LEU A 61 -0.60 15.13 -10.11
C LEU A 61 0.05 15.39 -11.46
N ASN A 62 1.37 15.17 -11.55
CA ASN A 62 2.14 15.37 -12.78
C ASN A 62 1.71 14.42 -13.89
N ALA A 63 1.37 13.17 -13.57
CA ALA A 63 0.91 12.19 -14.56
C ALA A 63 -0.33 12.67 -15.33
N ALA A 64 -1.22 13.45 -14.70
CA ALA A 64 -2.45 13.96 -15.30
C ALA A 64 -2.49 15.49 -15.42
N SER A 65 -1.39 16.20 -15.15
CA SER A 65 -1.31 17.67 -15.18
C SER A 65 -2.41 18.36 -14.35
N ILE A 66 -2.68 17.83 -13.15
CA ILE A 66 -3.74 18.31 -12.26
C ILE A 66 -3.20 19.48 -11.43
N ASP A 67 -3.92 20.61 -11.41
CA ASP A 67 -3.63 21.71 -10.49
C ASP A 67 -4.01 21.29 -9.05
N PRO A 68 -3.04 21.23 -8.12
CA PRO A 68 -3.28 20.83 -6.73
C PRO A 68 -4.37 21.65 -6.03
N LYS A 69 -4.59 22.91 -6.44
CA LYS A 69 -5.63 23.80 -5.86
C LYS A 69 -7.06 23.34 -6.14
N GLN A 70 -7.25 22.42 -7.07
CA GLN A 70 -8.56 21.85 -7.40
C GLN A 70 -8.95 20.69 -6.47
N LEU A 71 -8.03 20.23 -5.62
CA LEU A 71 -8.27 19.11 -4.71
C LEU A 71 -9.00 19.59 -3.45
N GLY A 72 -10.17 19.00 -3.18
CA GLY A 72 -10.97 19.35 -2.00
C GLY A 72 -10.55 18.61 -0.73
N ALA A 73 -9.77 17.53 -0.84
CA ALA A 73 -9.33 16.76 0.31
C ALA A 73 -8.04 15.95 0.04
N ILE A 74 -7.31 15.65 1.11
CA ILE A 74 -6.16 14.75 1.13
C ILE A 74 -6.13 13.93 2.42
N PHE A 75 -6.08 12.61 2.28
CA PHE A 75 -5.92 11.69 3.41
C PHE A 75 -4.70 10.80 3.21
N ILE A 76 -3.85 10.74 4.23
CA ILE A 76 -2.64 9.90 4.24
C ILE A 76 -2.81 8.85 5.34
N GLY A 77 -2.81 7.59 4.92
CA GLY A 77 -2.81 6.44 5.82
C GLY A 77 -1.40 5.93 6.09
N SER A 78 -1.06 5.77 7.36
CA SER A 78 0.25 5.27 7.80
C SER A 78 0.19 4.74 9.23
N GLU A 79 1.12 3.88 9.60
CA GLU A 79 1.44 3.51 10.99
C GLU A 79 2.80 4.08 11.45
N SER A 80 3.46 4.82 10.57
CA SER A 80 4.75 5.49 10.76
C SER A 80 4.66 6.98 10.43
N HIS A 81 3.57 7.64 10.84
CA HIS A 81 3.47 9.10 10.83
C HIS A 81 4.67 9.70 11.60
N PRO A 82 5.44 10.64 11.02
CA PRO A 82 6.66 11.14 11.68
C PRO A 82 6.39 11.89 12.98
N TYR A 83 5.19 12.44 13.14
CA TYR A 83 4.75 13.11 14.36
C TYR A 83 3.61 12.34 15.01
N ALA A 84 3.66 12.22 16.33
CA ALA A 84 2.53 11.70 17.09
C ALA A 84 1.31 12.66 17.06
N VAL A 85 1.55 13.99 17.04
CA VAL A 85 0.50 15.02 17.11
C VAL A 85 0.79 16.19 16.15
N LYS A 86 1.00 15.89 14.87
CA LYS A 86 1.02 16.88 13.77
C LYS A 86 0.72 16.16 12.45
N PRO A 87 -0.35 16.51 11.73
CA PRO A 87 -0.79 15.67 10.62
C PRO A 87 0.17 15.69 9.43
N THR A 88 0.64 14.52 9.00
CA THR A 88 1.33 14.27 7.74
C THR A 88 0.57 14.90 6.57
N GLY A 89 -0.75 14.73 6.50
CA GLY A 89 -1.59 15.28 5.44
C GLY A 89 -1.48 16.79 5.29
N THR A 90 -1.31 17.54 6.39
CA THR A 90 -1.10 19.00 6.33
C THR A 90 0.23 19.37 5.70
N VAL A 91 1.29 18.60 5.98
CA VAL A 91 2.63 18.86 5.42
C VAL A 91 2.66 18.52 3.94
N VAL A 92 2.12 17.35 3.56
CA VAL A 92 2.06 16.91 2.17
C VAL A 92 1.26 17.90 1.33
N ALA A 93 0.08 18.33 1.79
CA ALA A 93 -0.76 19.30 1.09
C ALA A 93 -0.03 20.61 0.77
N GLN A 94 0.73 21.13 1.74
CA GLN A 94 1.55 22.34 1.54
C GLN A 94 2.69 22.07 0.56
N ALA A 95 3.38 20.93 0.68
CA ALA A 95 4.50 20.56 -0.18
C ALA A 95 4.09 20.38 -1.65
N ILE A 96 2.85 19.95 -1.92
CA ILE A 96 2.32 19.84 -3.29
C ILE A 96 1.54 21.09 -3.75
N GLY A 97 1.34 22.09 -2.89
CA GLY A 97 0.73 23.37 -3.27
C GLY A 97 -0.81 23.40 -3.31
N MET A 98 -1.51 22.62 -2.49
CA MET A 98 -2.99 22.60 -2.42
C MET A 98 -3.62 23.92 -1.91
N GLY A 99 -2.83 24.87 -1.38
CA GLY A 99 -3.35 26.07 -0.72
C GLY A 99 -3.79 25.78 0.70
N ASN A 100 -4.91 26.34 1.16
CA ASN A 100 -5.41 26.18 2.55
C ASN A 100 -6.87 25.66 2.61
N ASN A 101 -7.53 25.49 1.46
CA ASN A 101 -8.95 25.18 1.38
C ASN A 101 -9.16 23.70 1.01
N TYR A 102 -8.77 22.80 1.91
CA TYR A 102 -8.92 21.36 1.73
C TYR A 102 -9.24 20.68 3.06
N MET A 103 -9.90 19.52 3.02
CA MET A 103 -10.06 18.65 4.18
C MET A 103 -8.86 17.70 4.30
N THR A 104 -8.41 17.44 5.52
CA THR A 104 -7.36 16.43 5.75
C THR A 104 -7.48 15.78 7.12
N ALA A 105 -7.05 14.53 7.19
CA ALA A 105 -6.76 13.82 8.42
C ALA A 105 -5.69 12.76 8.12
N ASP A 106 -4.90 12.45 9.15
CA ASP A 106 -4.04 11.28 9.14
C ASP A 106 -4.86 10.06 9.54
N LEU A 107 -4.72 8.96 8.79
CA LEU A 107 -5.50 7.76 8.98
C LEU A 107 -4.64 6.66 9.59
N GLN A 108 -5.16 6.00 10.61
CA GLN A 108 -4.51 4.87 11.27
C GLN A 108 -5.47 3.68 11.34
N PHE A 109 -5.09 2.59 10.67
CA PHE A 109 -5.68 1.27 10.79
C PHE A 109 -4.69 0.25 10.21
N ALA A 110 -3.51 0.14 10.84
CA ALA A 110 -2.39 -0.68 10.36
C ALA A 110 -2.22 -0.54 8.83
N CYS A 111 -1.92 -1.65 8.14
CA CYS A 111 -1.72 -1.69 6.69
C CYS A 111 -2.97 -1.38 5.82
N LYS A 112 -4.17 -1.20 6.40
CA LYS A 112 -5.41 -0.82 5.69
C LYS A 112 -5.60 0.70 5.60
N ALA A 113 -4.83 1.49 6.35
CA ALA A 113 -5.05 2.93 6.49
C ALA A 113 -5.15 3.68 5.15
N GLY A 114 -4.31 3.33 4.18
CA GLY A 114 -4.31 3.96 2.85
C GLY A 114 -5.62 3.71 2.07
N THR A 115 -6.17 2.49 2.13
CA THR A 115 -7.43 2.17 1.45
C THR A 115 -8.64 2.77 2.15
N ALA A 116 -8.59 2.98 3.46
CA ALA A 116 -9.64 3.73 4.16
C ALA A 116 -9.74 5.17 3.59
N GLY A 117 -8.60 5.80 3.30
CA GLY A 117 -8.55 7.09 2.61
C GLY A 117 -9.22 7.06 1.23
N MET A 118 -9.00 5.98 0.46
CA MET A 118 -9.64 5.83 -0.86
C MET A 118 -11.17 5.77 -0.75
N GLN A 119 -11.70 5.03 0.24
CA GLN A 119 -13.15 4.97 0.47
C GLN A 119 -13.72 6.33 0.90
N ILE A 120 -13.01 7.07 1.75
CA ILE A 120 -13.42 8.40 2.20
C ILE A 120 -13.50 9.36 1.00
N ILE A 121 -12.44 9.47 0.19
CA ILE A 121 -12.46 10.34 -1.00
C ILE A 121 -13.54 9.90 -1.99
N TYR A 122 -13.66 8.59 -2.25
CA TYR A 122 -14.72 8.05 -3.10
C TYR A 122 -16.11 8.49 -2.63
N ALA A 123 -16.40 8.39 -1.32
CA ALA A 123 -17.67 8.80 -0.75
C ALA A 123 -17.90 10.32 -0.85
N MET A 124 -16.88 11.13 -0.55
CA MET A 124 -16.96 12.59 -0.66
C MET A 124 -17.26 13.03 -2.10
N VAL A 125 -16.55 12.49 -3.09
CA VAL A 125 -16.81 12.78 -4.51
C VAL A 125 -18.19 12.30 -4.93
N LYS A 126 -18.57 11.09 -4.54
CA LYS A 126 -19.88 10.51 -4.89
C LYS A 126 -21.04 11.31 -4.29
N SER A 127 -20.86 11.90 -3.11
CA SER A 127 -21.84 12.78 -2.47
C SER A 127 -21.92 14.19 -3.09
N GLY A 128 -20.93 14.58 -3.89
CA GLY A 128 -20.81 15.93 -4.44
C GLY A 128 -20.17 16.95 -3.49
N LEU A 129 -19.64 16.53 -2.34
CA LEU A 129 -18.97 17.42 -1.38
C LEU A 129 -17.66 18.01 -1.92
N ILE A 130 -16.94 17.23 -2.73
CA ILE A 130 -15.74 17.67 -3.46
C ILE A 130 -15.80 17.13 -4.89
N GLU A 131 -15.08 17.76 -5.82
CA GLU A 131 -14.97 17.27 -7.19
C GLU A 131 -13.91 16.15 -7.32
N GLN A 132 -12.80 16.30 -6.60
CA GLN A 132 -11.70 15.34 -6.55
C GLN A 132 -10.84 15.54 -5.29
N GLY A 133 -10.09 14.51 -4.92
CA GLY A 133 -9.14 14.56 -3.80
C GLY A 133 -8.10 13.45 -3.87
N ILE A 134 -7.12 13.49 -2.96
CA ILE A 134 -6.04 12.50 -2.86
C ILE A 134 -6.30 11.55 -1.71
N ALA A 135 -6.13 10.26 -1.98
CA ALA A 135 -5.94 9.24 -0.96
C ALA A 135 -4.58 8.58 -1.15
N GLY A 136 -3.79 8.50 -0.08
CA GLY A 136 -2.47 7.89 -0.10
C GLY A 136 -2.25 6.93 1.06
N GLY A 137 -1.37 5.97 0.84
CA GLY A 137 -0.86 5.07 1.88
C GLY A 137 0.65 4.95 1.71
N ALA A 138 1.38 5.20 2.81
CA ALA A 138 2.83 5.15 2.82
C ALA A 138 3.33 4.77 4.21
N ASP A 139 4.43 4.04 4.26
CA ASP A 139 5.09 3.73 5.52
C ASP A 139 6.60 3.64 5.35
N THR A 140 7.31 3.94 6.44
CA THR A 140 8.66 3.45 6.73
C THR A 140 8.55 2.40 7.83
N ALA A 141 8.16 1.17 7.45
CA ALA A 141 7.85 0.11 8.39
C ALA A 141 9.05 -0.25 9.29
N GLN A 142 8.75 -0.59 10.53
CA GLN A 142 9.76 -0.88 11.57
C GLN A 142 9.59 -2.31 12.07
N ALA A 143 10.70 -3.00 12.27
CA ALA A 143 10.75 -4.33 12.87
C ALA A 143 11.92 -4.41 13.84
N ALA A 144 11.75 -5.19 14.91
CA ALA A 144 12.82 -5.43 15.87
C ALA A 144 13.96 -6.25 15.22
N PRO A 145 15.24 -5.95 15.51
CA PRO A 145 16.35 -6.82 15.14
C PRO A 145 16.13 -8.27 15.59
N GLY A 146 16.36 -9.22 14.69
CA GLY A 146 16.19 -10.64 14.97
C GLY A 146 14.76 -11.17 14.85
N ASP A 147 13.76 -10.30 14.63
CA ASP A 147 12.39 -10.72 14.34
C ASP A 147 12.20 -11.06 12.86
N ALA A 148 11.30 -12.00 12.55
CA ALA A 148 11.01 -12.40 11.16
C ALA A 148 10.45 -11.25 10.31
N LEU A 149 9.79 -10.25 10.92
CA LEU A 149 9.36 -9.04 10.24
C LEU A 149 10.53 -8.22 9.70
N GLU A 150 11.74 -8.37 10.24
CA GLU A 150 12.91 -7.65 9.76
C GLU A 150 13.20 -7.95 8.29
N TYR A 151 12.88 -9.15 7.80
CA TYR A 151 13.07 -9.51 6.39
C TYR A 151 12.10 -8.81 5.44
N THR A 152 10.93 -8.36 5.94
CA THR A 152 9.86 -7.82 5.09
C THR A 152 9.53 -6.37 5.36
N ALA A 153 9.69 -5.83 6.57
CA ALA A 153 9.36 -4.45 6.92
C ALA A 153 10.17 -3.45 6.08
N ALA A 154 9.47 -2.75 5.19
CA ALA A 154 10.06 -1.93 4.14
C ALA A 154 9.48 -0.52 4.07
N ALA A 155 9.99 0.30 3.15
CA ALA A 155 9.53 1.67 2.94
C ALA A 155 9.00 1.95 1.53
N GLY A 156 7.91 2.70 1.44
CA GLY A 156 7.33 3.12 0.17
C GLY A 156 5.85 3.45 0.28
N GLY A 157 5.29 3.98 -0.80
CA GLY A 157 3.89 4.39 -0.79
C GLY A 157 3.36 4.81 -2.15
N ALA A 158 2.04 4.97 -2.20
CA ALA A 158 1.34 5.43 -3.40
C ALA A 158 0.19 6.36 -3.04
N CYS A 159 -0.13 7.26 -3.97
CA CYS A 159 -1.23 8.21 -3.90
C CYS A 159 -2.10 8.09 -5.16
N PHE A 160 -3.41 8.26 -4.98
CA PHE A 160 -4.40 8.22 -6.04
C PHE A 160 -5.23 9.48 -6.00
N VAL A 161 -5.38 10.13 -7.15
CA VAL A 161 -6.38 11.19 -7.33
C VAL A 161 -7.69 10.51 -7.69
N ILE A 162 -8.70 10.67 -6.84
CA ILE A 162 -10.03 10.09 -7.03
C ILE A 162 -11.01 11.24 -7.29
N GLY A 163 -11.84 11.10 -8.33
CA GLY A 163 -12.75 12.14 -8.79
C GLY A 163 -13.78 11.64 -9.80
N LYS A 164 -14.43 12.59 -10.48
CA LYS A 164 -15.37 12.33 -11.59
C LYS A 164 -14.60 12.06 -12.90
N ASP A 165 -15.27 11.43 -13.86
CA ASP A 165 -14.74 11.05 -15.19
C ASP A 165 -13.39 10.29 -15.16
N PRO A 166 -13.30 9.24 -14.33
CA PRO A 166 -12.04 8.58 -14.00
C PRO A 166 -11.45 7.80 -15.18
N ALA A 167 -10.15 7.50 -15.09
CA ALA A 167 -9.52 6.49 -15.94
C ALA A 167 -9.89 5.06 -15.50
N VAL A 168 -10.10 4.86 -14.19
CA VAL A 168 -10.56 3.60 -13.62
C VAL A 168 -11.77 3.86 -12.72
N SER A 169 -12.94 3.35 -13.08
CA SER A 169 -14.15 3.48 -12.29
C SER A 169 -14.11 2.55 -11.07
N ILE A 170 -14.64 3.01 -9.93
CA ILE A 170 -14.87 2.16 -8.76
C ILE A 170 -16.33 1.71 -8.80
N ASN A 171 -16.55 0.46 -9.18
CA ASN A 171 -17.86 -0.17 -9.33
C ASN A 171 -18.53 -0.35 -7.96
N ALA A 172 -17.76 -0.90 -7.02
CA ALA A 172 -18.19 -1.14 -5.66
C ALA A 172 -17.00 -1.14 -4.69
N THR A 173 -17.28 -0.78 -3.45
CA THR A 173 -16.36 -1.00 -2.33
C THR A 173 -17.15 -1.42 -1.10
N LEU A 174 -16.49 -2.16 -0.21
CA LEU A 174 -16.98 -2.51 1.12
C LEU A 174 -15.81 -2.81 2.06
N SER A 175 -16.12 -2.94 3.34
CA SER A 175 -15.16 -3.32 4.37
C SER A 175 -15.68 -4.52 5.18
N PHE A 176 -14.75 -5.32 5.69
CA PHE A 176 -15.02 -6.37 6.68
C PHE A 176 -14.06 -6.16 7.86
N SER A 177 -14.56 -6.07 9.08
CA SER A 177 -13.75 -5.70 10.24
C SER A 177 -14.23 -6.40 11.50
N SER A 178 -13.30 -6.66 12.42
CA SER A 178 -13.55 -7.22 13.74
C SER A 178 -12.49 -6.73 14.73
N ASP A 179 -12.68 -6.97 16.03
CA ASP A 179 -11.61 -6.84 17.02
C ASP A 179 -10.81 -8.16 17.04
N THR A 180 -9.61 -8.13 16.48
CA THR A 180 -8.70 -9.28 16.39
C THR A 180 -7.29 -8.82 16.80
N PRO A 181 -6.76 -9.27 17.94
CA PRO A 181 -5.46 -8.82 18.45
C PRO A 181 -4.31 -9.61 17.81
N ASP A 182 -4.11 -9.48 16.49
CA ASP A 182 -3.09 -10.22 15.75
C ASP A 182 -1.73 -9.52 15.69
N PHE A 183 -1.72 -8.21 15.53
CA PHE A 183 -0.53 -7.36 15.50
C PHE A 183 -0.87 -5.97 15.99
N TRP A 184 -0.01 -5.41 16.84
CA TRP A 184 -0.22 -4.09 17.43
C TRP A 184 1.11 -3.46 17.85
N ARG A 185 1.11 -2.14 18.04
CA ARG A 185 2.19 -1.42 18.71
C ARG A 185 1.61 -0.52 19.80
N ARG A 186 2.03 -0.73 21.04
CA ARG A 186 1.65 0.13 22.16
C ARG A 186 2.33 1.49 22.03
N GLN A 187 1.70 2.53 22.60
CA GLN A 187 2.33 3.83 22.67
C GLN A 187 3.68 3.72 23.41
N HIS A 188 4.70 4.41 22.90
CA HIS A 188 6.10 4.40 23.35
C HIS A 188 6.94 3.15 23.01
N GLU A 189 6.32 2.05 22.58
CA GLU A 189 7.10 0.92 22.06
C GLU A 189 7.70 1.28 20.71
N LYS A 190 8.99 0.95 20.53
CA LYS A 190 9.70 1.21 19.27
C LYS A 190 9.23 0.26 18.16
N PHE A 191 9.00 -1.00 18.50
CA PHE A 191 8.66 -2.06 17.57
C PHE A 191 7.29 -2.67 17.90
N PRO A 192 6.57 -3.20 16.89
CA PRO A 192 5.30 -3.87 17.11
C PRO A 192 5.48 -5.24 17.79
N ALA A 193 4.39 -5.76 18.34
CA ALA A 193 4.23 -7.13 18.81
C ALA A 193 3.17 -7.86 17.97
N HIS A 194 3.23 -9.18 17.94
CA HIS A 194 2.31 -9.99 17.15
C HIS A 194 2.01 -11.37 17.76
N GLY A 195 0.85 -11.94 17.40
CA GLY A 195 0.42 -13.29 17.78
C GLY A 195 1.07 -14.42 16.96
N GLY A 196 2.11 -14.16 16.17
CA GLY A 196 2.83 -15.16 15.39
C GLY A 196 1.91 -15.83 14.37
N GLN A 197 1.70 -17.15 14.47
CA GLN A 197 0.81 -17.90 13.57
C GLN A 197 -0.64 -17.39 13.58
N PHE A 198 -1.08 -16.73 14.65
CA PHE A 198 -2.42 -16.12 14.75
C PHE A 198 -2.65 -15.01 13.70
N THR A 199 -1.59 -14.39 13.18
CA THR A 199 -1.67 -13.42 12.08
C THR A 199 -2.12 -14.03 10.75
N GLY A 200 -2.05 -15.36 10.61
CA GLY A 200 -2.40 -16.09 9.39
C GLY A 200 -3.90 -16.32 9.21
N GLU A 201 -4.37 -17.54 9.54
CA GLU A 201 -5.76 -17.96 9.27
C GLU A 201 -6.81 -17.15 10.03
N PRO A 202 -6.69 -16.94 11.37
CA PRO A 202 -7.71 -16.22 12.14
C PRO A 202 -7.84 -14.74 11.77
N ALA A 203 -6.76 -14.14 11.26
CA ALA A 203 -6.67 -12.71 11.01
C ALA A 203 -6.61 -12.42 9.51
N TYR A 204 -5.44 -12.46 8.87
CA TYR A 204 -5.26 -12.10 7.47
C TYR A 204 -6.20 -12.86 6.51
N PHE A 205 -6.20 -14.21 6.55
CA PHE A 205 -6.99 -14.99 5.58
C PHE A 205 -8.49 -14.87 5.84
N HIS A 206 -8.91 -14.86 7.11
CA HIS A 206 -10.31 -14.66 7.47
C HIS A 206 -10.85 -13.34 6.91
N HIS A 207 -10.14 -12.23 7.11
CA HIS A 207 -10.61 -10.90 6.70
C HIS A 207 -10.53 -10.70 5.18
N ILE A 208 -9.42 -11.07 4.54
CA ILE A 208 -9.29 -10.94 3.08
C ILE A 208 -10.33 -11.78 2.36
N THR A 209 -10.48 -13.06 2.73
CA THR A 209 -11.38 -13.95 1.98
C THR A 209 -12.84 -13.56 2.20
N SER A 210 -13.21 -13.10 3.40
CA SER A 210 -14.56 -12.60 3.70
C SER A 210 -14.86 -11.32 2.92
N ALA A 211 -13.94 -10.34 2.93
CA ALA A 211 -14.12 -9.09 2.18
C ALA A 211 -14.22 -9.34 0.66
N ALA A 212 -13.36 -10.20 0.11
CA ALA A 212 -13.39 -10.57 -1.31
C ALA A 212 -14.71 -11.24 -1.70
N LYS A 213 -15.15 -12.26 -0.94
CA LYS A 213 -16.41 -12.98 -1.20
C LYS A 213 -17.62 -12.07 -1.09
N ASN A 214 -17.67 -11.22 -0.07
CA ASN A 214 -18.77 -10.26 0.11
C ASN A 214 -18.82 -9.26 -1.05
N LEU A 215 -17.65 -8.78 -1.52
CA LEU A 215 -17.59 -7.83 -2.62
C LEU A 215 -18.06 -8.48 -3.92
N MET A 216 -17.55 -9.67 -4.23
CA MET A 216 -17.95 -10.42 -5.42
C MET A 216 -19.44 -10.77 -5.39
N GLY A 217 -19.97 -11.18 -4.23
CA GLY A 217 -21.40 -11.42 -4.03
C GLY A 217 -22.24 -10.17 -4.30
N LYS A 218 -21.82 -9.01 -3.78
CA LYS A 218 -22.48 -7.72 -4.03
C LYS A 218 -22.40 -7.29 -5.50
N ALA A 219 -21.28 -7.56 -6.16
CA ALA A 219 -21.04 -7.21 -7.56
C ALA A 219 -21.65 -8.22 -8.56
N GLY A 220 -22.13 -9.38 -8.08
CA GLY A 220 -22.62 -10.46 -8.92
C GLY A 220 -21.52 -11.11 -9.78
N THR A 221 -20.29 -11.19 -9.26
CA THR A 221 -19.12 -11.67 -9.98
C THR A 221 -18.50 -12.92 -9.35
N LYS A 222 -17.58 -13.54 -10.09
CA LYS A 222 -16.71 -14.64 -9.66
C LYS A 222 -15.25 -14.30 -10.00
N PRO A 223 -14.27 -15.04 -9.44
CA PRO A 223 -12.85 -14.77 -9.67
C PRO A 223 -12.44 -14.69 -11.14
N SER A 224 -13.06 -15.50 -12.01
CA SER A 224 -12.77 -15.51 -13.45
C SER A 224 -13.22 -14.25 -14.20
N ASP A 225 -14.03 -13.39 -13.58
CA ASP A 225 -14.53 -12.15 -14.19
C ASP A 225 -13.55 -10.97 -14.01
N TYR A 226 -12.50 -11.15 -13.21
CA TYR A 226 -11.46 -10.15 -12.98
C TYR A 226 -10.23 -10.46 -13.83
N THR A 227 -9.66 -9.47 -14.51
CA THR A 227 -8.35 -9.61 -15.18
C THR A 227 -7.23 -9.69 -14.14
N TYR A 228 -7.32 -8.87 -13.09
CA TYR A 228 -6.27 -8.74 -12.06
C TYR A 228 -6.84 -8.82 -10.66
N ALA A 229 -6.06 -9.41 -9.76
CA ALA A 229 -6.35 -9.50 -8.33
C ALA A 229 -5.16 -9.02 -7.51
N ILE A 230 -5.42 -8.12 -6.56
CA ILE A 230 -4.41 -7.54 -5.68
C ILE A 230 -4.84 -7.84 -4.24
N PHE A 231 -3.96 -8.48 -3.48
CA PHE A 231 -4.16 -8.74 -2.05
C PHE A 231 -3.06 -8.05 -1.25
N HIS A 232 -3.33 -7.65 -0.01
CA HIS A 232 -2.27 -7.16 0.87
C HIS A 232 -1.13 -8.18 0.94
N GLN A 233 0.11 -7.71 0.94
CA GLN A 233 1.28 -8.54 0.70
C GLN A 233 2.28 -8.42 1.86
N PRO A 234 2.03 -9.09 3.00
CA PRO A 234 2.96 -9.06 4.14
C PRO A 234 4.25 -9.83 3.87
N ASN A 235 4.19 -10.77 2.93
CA ASN A 235 5.29 -11.57 2.38
C ASN A 235 4.85 -12.10 1.00
N GLY A 236 5.74 -12.79 0.28
CA GLY A 236 5.46 -13.33 -1.06
C GLY A 236 4.46 -14.49 -1.09
N LYS A 237 4.19 -15.15 0.03
CA LYS A 237 3.38 -16.38 0.11
C LYS A 237 1.90 -16.11 0.39
N PHE A 238 1.59 -15.22 1.33
CA PHE A 238 0.24 -14.92 1.80
C PHE A 238 -0.73 -14.46 0.68
N PRO A 239 -0.37 -13.50 -0.20
CA PRO A 239 -1.28 -13.07 -1.26
C PRO A 239 -1.54 -14.19 -2.28
N LEU A 240 -0.56 -15.05 -2.58
CA LEU A 240 -0.75 -16.23 -3.45
C LEU A 240 -1.70 -17.26 -2.82
N LEU A 241 -1.56 -17.53 -1.53
CA LEU A 241 -2.47 -18.43 -0.80
C LEU A 241 -3.89 -17.86 -0.73
N ALA A 242 -4.04 -16.55 -0.49
CA ALA A 242 -5.34 -15.89 -0.50
C ALA A 242 -6.00 -15.97 -1.88
N ALA A 243 -5.24 -15.69 -2.95
CA ALA A 243 -5.69 -15.84 -4.33
C ALA A 243 -6.20 -17.26 -4.60
N SER A 244 -5.39 -18.28 -4.25
CA SER A 244 -5.75 -19.69 -4.42
C SER A 244 -7.02 -20.09 -3.65
N LYS A 245 -7.15 -19.71 -2.37
CA LYS A 245 -8.35 -19.96 -1.55
C LYS A 245 -9.62 -19.35 -2.14
N LEU A 246 -9.48 -18.24 -2.87
CA LEU A 246 -10.58 -17.52 -3.50
C LEU A 246 -10.87 -18.01 -4.92
N GLY A 247 -10.00 -18.82 -5.54
CA GLY A 247 -10.15 -19.32 -6.90
C GLY A 247 -9.56 -18.42 -7.99
N PHE A 248 -8.66 -17.49 -7.63
CA PHE A 248 -7.86 -16.74 -8.60
C PHE A 248 -6.63 -17.53 -9.05
N THR A 249 -6.23 -17.34 -10.30
CA THR A 249 -5.03 -17.95 -10.88
C THR A 249 -3.79 -17.12 -10.57
N GLU A 250 -2.60 -17.74 -10.62
CA GLU A 250 -1.33 -17.02 -10.45
C GLU A 250 -1.16 -15.87 -11.45
N SER A 251 -1.66 -16.01 -12.68
CA SER A 251 -1.56 -14.97 -13.71
C SER A 251 -2.31 -13.69 -13.33
N GLN A 252 -3.44 -13.79 -12.61
CA GLN A 252 -4.23 -12.64 -12.17
C GLN A 252 -3.52 -11.82 -11.09
N ILE A 253 -2.68 -12.46 -10.26
CA ILE A 253 -1.97 -11.82 -9.14
C ILE A 253 -0.55 -11.39 -9.49
N LYS A 254 0.11 -12.08 -10.43
CA LYS A 254 1.56 -11.94 -10.71
C LYS A 254 2.07 -10.51 -10.83
N LEU A 255 1.33 -9.62 -11.51
CA LEU A 255 1.74 -8.22 -11.67
C LEU A 255 1.76 -7.42 -10.36
N SER A 256 0.86 -7.74 -9.44
CA SER A 256 0.74 -7.04 -8.16
C SER A 256 1.74 -7.52 -7.09
N LEU A 257 2.36 -8.69 -7.28
CA LEU A 257 3.21 -9.38 -6.31
C LEU A 257 4.64 -8.81 -6.26
N ILE A 258 4.74 -7.57 -5.81
CA ILE A 258 6.00 -6.81 -5.80
C ILE A 258 6.75 -6.90 -4.45
N VAL A 259 6.09 -7.35 -3.37
CA VAL A 259 6.69 -7.60 -2.04
C VAL A 259 7.95 -8.45 -2.12
N THR A 260 8.03 -9.35 -3.11
CA THR A 260 9.19 -10.22 -3.35
C THR A 260 10.48 -9.43 -3.62
N LYS A 261 10.35 -8.18 -4.10
CA LYS A 261 11.44 -7.28 -4.51
C LYS A 261 11.55 -6.00 -3.69
N ILE A 262 10.49 -5.61 -2.97
CA ILE A 262 10.50 -4.35 -2.22
C ILE A 262 10.17 -4.54 -0.75
N GLY A 263 9.68 -5.70 -0.32
CA GLY A 263 9.17 -5.94 1.02
C GLY A 263 7.77 -5.36 1.25
N ASN A 264 7.29 -5.45 2.49
CA ASN A 264 5.99 -5.01 2.93
C ASN A 264 6.06 -3.54 3.37
N THR A 265 5.49 -2.66 2.57
CA THR A 265 5.36 -1.21 2.82
C THR A 265 4.07 -0.84 3.55
N TYR A 266 3.51 -1.80 4.30
CA TYR A 266 2.34 -1.63 5.16
C TYR A 266 1.17 -0.94 4.46
N SER A 267 0.83 0.31 4.81
CA SER A 267 -0.29 1.05 4.22
C SER A 267 -0.12 1.32 2.72
N GLY A 268 1.12 1.28 2.22
CA GLY A 268 1.44 1.35 0.80
C GLY A 268 1.42 0.00 0.08
N SER A 269 1.30 -1.12 0.77
CA SER A 269 1.59 -2.46 0.23
C SER A 269 0.60 -2.91 -0.86
N SER A 270 -0.71 -2.83 -0.58
CA SER A 270 -1.74 -3.12 -1.58
C SER A 270 -1.81 -2.04 -2.68
N LEU A 271 -1.54 -0.79 -2.30
CA LEU A 271 -1.58 0.37 -3.18
C LEU A 271 -0.47 0.36 -4.23
N LEU A 272 0.77 0.02 -3.86
CA LEU A 272 1.86 -0.16 -4.82
C LEU A 272 1.60 -1.35 -5.75
N GLY A 273 0.96 -2.42 -5.24
CA GLY A 273 0.47 -3.52 -6.07
C GLY A 273 -0.57 -3.07 -7.10
N LEU A 274 -1.46 -2.14 -6.72
CA LEU A 274 -2.39 -1.50 -7.65
C LEU A 274 -1.66 -0.64 -8.68
N CYS A 275 -0.65 0.14 -8.30
CA CYS A 275 0.19 0.88 -9.26
C CYS A 275 0.81 -0.07 -10.32
N ALA A 276 1.41 -1.18 -9.89
CA ALA A 276 2.03 -2.15 -10.80
C ALA A 276 1.03 -2.76 -11.80
N VAL A 277 -0.22 -2.99 -11.36
CA VAL A 277 -1.30 -3.44 -12.24
C VAL A 277 -1.72 -2.33 -13.21
N LEU A 278 -1.97 -1.12 -12.70
CA LEU A 278 -2.46 0.02 -13.48
C LEU A 278 -1.49 0.48 -14.57
N GLU A 279 -0.18 0.29 -14.38
CA GLU A 279 0.84 0.54 -15.40
C GLU A 279 0.70 -0.33 -16.65
N LYS A 280 0.04 -1.49 -16.54
CA LYS A 280 -0.09 -2.49 -17.61
C LYS A 280 -1.53 -2.75 -18.03
N ALA A 281 -2.49 -2.34 -17.22
CA ALA A 281 -3.91 -2.60 -17.46
C ALA A 281 -4.41 -1.85 -18.69
N LYS A 282 -5.38 -2.45 -19.37
CA LYS A 282 -5.99 -1.98 -20.61
C LYS A 282 -7.47 -1.69 -20.38
N ARG A 283 -8.05 -0.88 -21.25
CA ARG A 283 -9.49 -0.61 -21.23
C ARG A 283 -10.28 -1.92 -21.23
N GLY A 284 -11.26 -2.01 -20.34
CA GLY A 284 -12.09 -3.20 -20.13
C GLY A 284 -11.54 -4.17 -19.10
N ASP A 285 -10.29 -4.03 -18.65
CA ASP A 285 -9.77 -4.86 -17.56
C ASP A 285 -10.53 -4.56 -16.27
N ARG A 286 -10.94 -5.63 -15.60
CA ARG A 286 -11.60 -5.56 -14.30
C ARG A 286 -10.63 -5.98 -13.21
N ILE A 287 -10.56 -5.20 -12.14
CA ILE A 287 -9.57 -5.35 -11.09
C ILE A 287 -10.29 -5.52 -9.76
N ILE A 288 -9.89 -6.54 -8.99
CA ILE A 288 -10.24 -6.64 -7.57
C ILE A 288 -9.02 -6.33 -6.73
N MET A 289 -9.17 -5.44 -5.75
CA MET A 289 -8.15 -5.18 -4.74
C MET A 289 -8.75 -5.40 -3.36
N VAL A 290 -8.05 -6.15 -2.51
CA VAL A 290 -8.43 -6.37 -1.11
C VAL A 290 -7.23 -6.11 -0.21
N SER A 291 -7.29 -5.00 0.55
CA SER A 291 -6.28 -4.69 1.57
C SER A 291 -6.54 -5.46 2.85
N TYR A 292 -5.59 -5.41 3.77
CA TYR A 292 -5.72 -5.93 5.12
C TYR A 292 -4.96 -5.01 6.05
N GLY A 293 -5.46 -4.81 7.26
CA GLY A 293 -4.79 -4.16 8.36
C GLY A 293 -5.13 -4.91 9.63
N SER A 294 -4.11 -5.22 10.43
CA SER A 294 -4.26 -5.88 11.72
C SER A 294 -5.08 -5.06 12.71
N GLY A 295 -5.68 -5.74 13.69
CA GLY A 295 -6.58 -5.15 14.69
C GLY A 295 -8.07 -5.55 14.65
N ALA A 296 -8.74 -5.96 13.57
CA ALA A 296 -8.34 -6.17 12.18
C ALA A 296 -9.46 -5.83 11.18
N GLY A 297 -9.09 -5.58 9.92
CA GLY A 297 -10.04 -5.32 8.86
C GLY A 297 -9.46 -5.37 7.45
N SER A 298 -10.34 -5.44 6.47
CA SER A 298 -10.02 -5.43 5.04
C SER A 298 -10.95 -4.47 4.30
N ASP A 299 -10.40 -3.68 3.35
CA ASP A 299 -11.19 -2.96 2.36
C ASP A 299 -11.09 -3.67 1.01
N ALA A 300 -12.23 -3.87 0.36
CA ALA A 300 -12.31 -4.47 -0.96
C ALA A 300 -12.81 -3.45 -1.99
N PHE A 301 -12.24 -3.46 -3.19
CA PHE A 301 -12.60 -2.61 -4.32
C PHE A 301 -12.79 -3.45 -5.58
N ASP A 302 -13.90 -3.23 -6.27
CA ASP A 302 -14.15 -3.70 -7.62
C ASP A 302 -14.03 -2.51 -8.57
N MET A 303 -13.15 -2.61 -9.55
CA MET A 303 -12.77 -1.52 -10.43
C MET A 303 -12.77 -1.94 -11.90
N THR A 304 -13.11 -1.02 -12.81
CA THR A 304 -13.02 -1.24 -14.25
C THR A 304 -12.17 -0.15 -14.89
N VAL A 305 -11.23 -0.54 -15.75
CA VAL A 305 -10.44 0.41 -16.54
C VAL A 305 -11.26 0.94 -17.70
N GLU A 306 -11.61 2.23 -17.64
CA GLU A 306 -12.43 2.91 -18.66
C GLU A 306 -11.59 3.41 -19.84
N LYS A 307 -10.37 3.84 -19.54
CA LYS A 307 -9.37 4.33 -20.49
C LYS A 307 -7.97 4.10 -19.92
N ALA A 308 -6.96 4.13 -20.78
CA ALA A 308 -5.57 4.06 -20.32
C ALA A 308 -5.32 5.16 -19.29
N ILE A 309 -4.84 4.75 -18.11
CA ILE A 309 -4.53 5.67 -17.04
C ILE A 309 -3.16 6.33 -17.33
N PRO A 310 -2.99 7.64 -17.10
CA PRO A 310 -1.70 8.28 -17.32
C PRO A 310 -0.62 7.69 -16.40
N VAL A 311 0.54 7.39 -16.98
CA VAL A 311 1.72 6.88 -16.26
C VAL A 311 2.88 7.84 -16.47
N LEU A 312 3.46 8.33 -15.38
CA LEU A 312 4.62 9.22 -15.43
C LEU A 312 5.87 8.41 -15.80
N LYS A 313 6.52 8.77 -16.92
CA LYS A 313 7.75 8.10 -17.39
C LYS A 313 8.87 8.22 -16.36
N GLY A 314 9.63 7.15 -16.15
CA GLY A 314 10.74 7.11 -15.20
C GLY A 314 10.32 6.97 -13.73
N HIS A 315 9.01 6.87 -13.46
CA HIS A 315 8.43 6.77 -12.13
C HIS A 315 7.47 5.58 -12.03
N THR A 316 7.71 4.53 -12.83
CA THR A 316 6.99 3.27 -12.72
C THR A 316 7.54 2.42 -11.57
N ILE A 317 6.76 1.46 -11.09
CA ILE A 317 7.20 0.48 -10.09
C ILE A 317 8.49 -0.21 -10.55
N GLN A 318 8.59 -0.55 -11.85
CA GLN A 318 9.78 -1.18 -12.39
C GLN A 318 11.00 -0.23 -12.40
N ASP A 319 10.80 1.05 -12.73
CA ASP A 319 11.86 2.06 -12.67
C ASP A 319 12.42 2.16 -11.24
N TYR A 320 11.55 2.25 -10.24
CA TYR A 320 11.93 2.30 -8.82
C TYR A 320 12.56 0.98 -8.29
N ILE A 321 12.17 -0.17 -8.82
CA ILE A 321 12.80 -1.46 -8.46
C ILE A 321 14.21 -1.54 -9.04
N GLN A 322 14.44 -0.97 -10.22
CA GLN A 322 15.72 -0.99 -10.92
C GLN A 322 16.69 0.08 -10.42
N ASP A 323 16.20 1.27 -10.07
CA ASP A 323 16.98 2.34 -9.47
C ASP A 323 17.23 2.07 -7.98
N LYS A 324 18.19 1.19 -7.71
CA LYS A 324 18.51 0.74 -6.35
C LYS A 324 19.98 0.75 -5.99
N ILE A 325 20.24 0.98 -4.71
CA ILE A 325 21.56 0.93 -4.08
C ILE A 325 21.50 -0.05 -2.91
N TYR A 326 22.28 -1.14 -2.97
CA TYR A 326 22.39 -2.04 -1.83
C TYR A 326 23.17 -1.40 -0.67
N ILE A 327 22.71 -1.67 0.55
CA ILE A 327 23.38 -1.29 1.78
C ILE A 327 23.59 -2.54 2.64
N ASP A 328 24.64 -2.52 3.47
CA ASP A 328 24.86 -3.55 4.47
C ASP A 328 23.96 -3.35 5.71
N TYR A 329 23.96 -4.36 6.58
CA TYR A 329 23.15 -4.37 7.80
C TYR A 329 23.52 -3.22 8.76
N SER A 330 24.80 -2.85 8.87
CA SER A 330 25.23 -1.77 9.77
C SER A 330 24.70 -0.41 9.31
N ARG A 331 24.72 -0.15 8.00
CA ARG A 331 24.16 1.06 7.40
C ARG A 331 22.65 1.09 7.50
N TYR A 332 21.99 -0.06 7.36
CA TYR A 332 20.55 -0.20 7.61
C TYR A 332 20.17 0.19 9.04
N LEU A 333 20.88 -0.33 10.05
CA LEU A 333 20.63 0.02 11.45
C LEU A 333 20.82 1.52 11.70
N LYS A 334 21.86 2.14 11.12
CA LYS A 334 22.07 3.59 11.21
C LYS A 334 20.95 4.39 10.54
N PHE A 335 20.51 3.99 9.34
CA PHE A 335 19.46 4.70 8.61
C PHE A 335 18.11 4.62 9.30
N THR A 336 17.83 3.50 9.96
CA THR A 336 16.57 3.27 10.68
C THR A 336 16.62 3.69 12.16
N GLY A 337 17.69 4.37 12.59
CA GLY A 337 17.85 4.86 13.96
C GLY A 337 17.86 3.76 15.01
N GLN A 338 18.37 2.58 14.66
CA GLN A 338 18.48 1.42 15.55
C GLN A 338 19.81 1.40 16.32
N ILE A 339 20.81 2.14 15.83
CA ILE A 339 22.09 2.42 16.49
C ILE A 339 22.50 3.88 16.27
#